data_AF-A0A944RVI0-F1
#
_entry.id   AF-A0A944RVI0-F1
#
_cell.length_a   1.000
_cell.length_b   1.000
_cell.length_c   1.000
_cell.angle_alpha   90.00
_cell.angle_beta   90.00
_cell.angle_gamma   90.00
#
_symmetry.space_group_name_H-M   'P 1'
#
loop_
_entity.id
_entity.type
_entity.pdbx_description
1 polymer ?
#
loop_
_entity_poly.entity_id
_entity_poly.type
_entity_poly.pdbx_seq_one_letter_code
_entity_poly.pdbx_strand_id
1 'polypeptide(L)'
;MNPAPDDPAQFQEQAATVSSLYLQAAALHEHGTHLICCDEKTGMQALQRLHASKPAAPGFVERIEEHYIRRGTQCLTANLEVATGRILTPTLASTRNEEDFANHILRTLSTDLDGEWIFIIDNLNTHKSESLVHLVAELCDLDQELGVKGRGGIMRSTTTRAAFLADSTHRIRFVYTPKRASWLNQVELWFSILARRLLKRASFTSVDDLNTRVMAFIDYFNLTIAKPFKWTYTGRPLVA
;
A
#
# COMPACT_ATOMS: atom_id res chain seq x y z
N MET A 1 20.24 -2.22 7.51
CA MET A 1 20.49 -0.92 8.14
C MET A 1 20.06 0.13 7.14
N ASN A 2 19.00 0.89 7.42
CA ASN A 2 18.59 1.94 6.49
C ASN A 2 19.61 3.09 6.60
N PRO A 3 20.15 3.60 5.48
CA PRO A 3 21.10 4.70 5.52
C PRO A 3 20.46 5.93 6.17
N ALA A 4 21.27 6.73 6.85
CA ALA A 4 20.85 7.97 7.49
C ALA A 4 20.04 8.84 6.50
N PRO A 5 18.96 9.51 6.93
CA PRO A 5 18.18 10.37 6.04
C PRO A 5 19.08 11.47 5.46
N ASP A 6 18.90 11.76 4.18
CA ASP A 6 19.70 12.80 3.48
C ASP A 6 19.40 14.20 4.08
N ASP A 7 18.20 14.40 4.62
CA ASP A 7 17.77 15.56 5.40
C ASP A 7 17.01 15.08 6.67
N PRO A 8 17.65 15.10 7.85
CA PRO A 8 17.03 14.67 9.10
C PRO A 8 15.83 15.51 9.53
N ALA A 9 15.81 16.81 9.24
CA ALA A 9 14.72 17.70 9.66
C ALA A 9 13.47 17.41 8.83
N GLN A 10 13.62 17.33 7.50
CA GLN A 10 12.54 16.94 6.60
C GLN A 10 12.01 15.53 6.94
N PHE A 11 12.91 14.58 7.24
CA PHE A 11 12.51 13.24 7.66
C PHE A 11 11.62 13.28 8.91
N GLN A 12 12.03 14.06 9.93
CA GLN A 12 11.31 14.13 11.20
C GLN A 12 9.93 14.79 11.03
N GLU A 13 9.84 15.85 10.22
CA GLU A 13 8.58 16.49 9.87
C GLU A 13 7.61 15.52 9.17
N GLN A 14 8.06 14.85 8.11
CA GLN A 14 7.25 13.87 7.38
C GLN A 14 6.81 12.71 8.28
N ALA A 15 7.72 12.20 9.11
CA ALA A 15 7.42 11.12 10.05
C ALA A 15 6.40 11.57 11.11
N ALA A 16 6.49 12.81 11.59
CA ALA A 16 5.55 13.39 12.53
C ALA A 16 4.16 13.56 11.90
N THR A 17 4.08 14.04 10.66
CA THR A 17 2.82 14.17 9.91
C THR A 17 2.11 12.83 9.78
N VAL A 18 2.81 11.79 9.31
CA VAL A 18 2.24 10.43 9.18
C VAL A 18 1.81 9.88 10.54
N SER A 19 2.64 10.04 11.57
CA SER A 19 2.31 9.55 12.92
C SER A 19 1.10 10.27 13.51
N SER A 20 0.96 11.57 13.27
CA SER A 20 -0.19 12.37 13.70
C SER A 20 -1.49 11.89 13.06
N LEU A 21 -1.47 11.59 11.75
CA LEU A 21 -2.62 11.02 11.05
C LEU A 21 -3.04 9.68 11.64
N TYR A 22 -2.08 8.79 11.94
CA TYR A 22 -2.40 7.50 12.58
C TYR A 22 -3.04 7.65 13.96
N LEU A 23 -2.62 8.63 14.75
CA LEU A 23 -3.24 8.93 16.05
C LEU A 23 -4.67 9.49 15.90
N GLN A 24 -4.94 10.18 14.80
CA GLN A 24 -6.25 10.76 14.48
C GLN A 24 -7.16 9.83 13.69
N ALA A 25 -6.69 8.65 13.28
CA ALA A 25 -7.37 7.78 12.33
C ALA A 25 -8.82 7.46 12.74
N ALA A 26 -9.06 7.15 14.02
CA ALA A 26 -10.40 6.85 14.52
C ALA A 26 -11.33 8.07 14.39
N ALA A 27 -10.88 9.24 14.82
CA ALA A 27 -11.65 10.48 14.73
C ALA A 27 -11.92 10.87 13.27
N LEU A 28 -10.93 10.74 12.38
CA LEU A 28 -11.11 10.99 10.95
C LEU A 28 -12.20 10.09 10.36
N HIS A 29 -12.16 8.79 10.67
CA HIS A 29 -13.15 7.82 10.19
C HIS A 29 -14.56 8.11 10.70
N GLU A 30 -14.72 8.53 11.97
CA GLU A 30 -16.02 8.96 12.52
C GLU A 30 -16.61 10.18 11.80
N HIS A 31 -15.76 11.05 11.24
CA HIS A 31 -16.18 12.22 10.46
C HIS A 31 -16.33 11.92 8.96
N GLY A 32 -16.18 10.67 8.53
CA GLY A 32 -16.30 10.28 7.11
C GLY A 32 -15.02 10.47 6.28
N THR A 33 -13.88 10.72 6.90
CA THR A 33 -12.58 10.78 6.20
C THR A 33 -11.90 9.41 6.20
N HIS A 34 -11.60 8.88 5.02
CA HIS A 34 -10.88 7.63 4.83
C HIS A 34 -9.36 7.85 4.89
N LEU A 35 -8.73 7.39 5.97
CA LEU A 35 -7.27 7.33 6.08
C LEU A 35 -6.75 5.96 5.62
N ILE A 36 -6.10 5.95 4.47
CA ILE A 36 -5.67 4.73 3.76
C ILE A 36 -4.15 4.65 3.70
N CYS A 37 -3.57 3.55 4.15
CA CYS A 37 -2.19 3.17 3.83
C CYS A 37 -2.18 2.34 2.55
N CYS A 38 -1.56 2.83 1.49
CA CYS A 38 -1.50 2.15 0.21
C CYS A 38 -0.06 1.83 -0.18
N ASP A 39 0.16 0.63 -0.70
CA ASP A 39 1.45 0.20 -1.26
C ASP A 39 1.26 -1.05 -2.14
N GLU A 40 2.31 -1.43 -2.87
CA GLU A 40 2.33 -2.64 -3.68
C GLU A 40 3.27 -3.72 -3.12
N LYS A 41 2.70 -4.89 -2.85
CA LYS A 41 3.48 -6.11 -2.72
C LYS A 41 3.82 -6.67 -4.09
N THR A 42 4.94 -6.20 -4.61
CA THR A 42 5.50 -6.68 -5.88
C THR A 42 6.11 -8.08 -5.74
N GLY A 43 6.23 -8.79 -6.87
CA GLY A 43 7.05 -9.99 -6.92
C GLY A 43 6.45 -11.22 -6.22
N MET A 44 5.13 -11.27 -5.98
CA MET A 44 4.50 -12.44 -5.35
C MET A 44 4.55 -13.62 -6.32
N GLN A 45 5.43 -14.58 -6.05
CA GLN A 45 5.64 -15.73 -6.93
C GLN A 45 4.64 -16.86 -6.63
N ALA A 46 4.02 -17.38 -7.67
CA ALA A 46 3.30 -18.65 -7.61
C ALA A 46 4.31 -19.80 -7.66
N LEU A 47 4.68 -20.32 -6.49
CA LEU A 47 5.62 -21.43 -6.35
C LEU A 47 4.87 -22.74 -6.10
N GLN A 48 4.96 -23.68 -7.03
CA GLN A 48 4.42 -25.03 -6.85
C GLN A 48 5.50 -25.94 -6.28
N ARG A 49 5.23 -26.62 -5.17
CA ARG A 49 6.13 -27.66 -4.62
C ARG A 49 6.11 -28.89 -5.53
N LEU A 50 7.27 -29.50 -5.77
CA LEU A 50 7.37 -30.72 -6.59
C LEU A 50 6.68 -31.92 -5.94
N HIS A 51 6.71 -31.98 -4.61
CA HIS A 51 6.14 -33.05 -3.80
C HIS A 51 5.33 -32.48 -2.64
N ALA A 52 4.37 -33.27 -2.14
CA ALA A 52 3.57 -32.88 -1.00
C ALA A 52 4.41 -32.78 0.29
N SER A 53 4.13 -31.76 1.11
CA SER A 53 4.75 -31.63 2.43
C SER A 53 4.40 -32.83 3.31
N LYS A 54 5.37 -33.29 4.10
CA LYS A 54 5.16 -34.35 5.08
C LYS A 54 4.78 -33.70 6.42
N PRO A 55 3.63 -34.07 7.02
CA PRO A 55 3.20 -33.50 8.29
C PRO A 55 4.20 -33.81 9.41
N ALA A 56 4.17 -33.01 10.47
CA ALA A 56 4.94 -33.29 11.67
C ALA A 56 4.52 -34.64 12.29
N ALA A 57 5.48 -35.37 12.86
CA ALA A 57 5.28 -36.65 13.53
C ALA A 57 6.20 -36.71 14.77
N PRO A 58 5.96 -37.61 15.75
CA PRO A 58 6.87 -37.76 16.89
C PRO A 58 8.34 -37.93 16.43
N GLY A 59 9.22 -37.03 16.89
CA GLY A 59 10.63 -36.99 16.49
C GLY A 59 10.94 -36.27 15.17
N PHE A 60 9.94 -35.77 14.45
CA PHE A 60 10.11 -35.13 13.14
C PHE A 60 9.29 -33.84 13.01
N VAL A 61 9.97 -32.73 12.73
CA VAL A 61 9.29 -31.49 12.30
C VAL A 61 8.64 -31.70 10.94
N GLU A 62 7.64 -30.86 10.63
CA GLU A 62 7.06 -30.81 9.29
C GLU A 62 8.16 -30.57 8.25
N ARG A 63 8.12 -31.35 7.17
CA ARG A 63 9.10 -31.25 6.08
C ARG A 63 8.41 -30.68 4.85
N ILE A 64 8.88 -29.52 4.43
CA ILE A 64 8.41 -28.83 3.23
C ILE A 64 9.39 -29.15 2.10
N GLU A 65 8.86 -29.48 0.93
CA GLU A 65 9.66 -29.72 -0.26
C GLU A 65 10.46 -28.46 -0.63
N GLU A 66 11.78 -28.63 -0.81
CA GLU A 66 12.68 -27.52 -1.13
C GLU A 66 12.53 -27.13 -2.60
N HIS A 67 12.40 -28.12 -3.48
CA HIS A 67 12.33 -27.88 -4.92
C HIS A 67 10.95 -27.40 -5.36
N TYR A 68 10.93 -26.49 -6.33
CA TYR A 68 9.71 -25.84 -6.78
C TYR A 68 9.70 -25.55 -8.28
N ILE A 69 8.49 -25.44 -8.84
CA ILE A 69 8.23 -24.95 -10.19
C ILE A 69 7.71 -23.51 -10.06
N ARG A 70 8.30 -22.58 -10.81
CA ARG A 70 7.83 -21.20 -10.92
C ARG A 70 6.67 -21.14 -11.91
N ARG A 71 5.49 -20.74 -11.45
CA ARG A 71 4.26 -20.64 -12.26
C ARG A 71 3.94 -19.23 -12.72
N GLY A 72 4.69 -18.23 -12.27
CA GLY A 72 4.52 -16.83 -12.61
C GLY A 72 4.60 -15.93 -11.38
N THR A 73 4.36 -14.64 -11.59
CA THR A 73 4.47 -13.61 -10.56
C THR A 73 3.29 -12.65 -10.66
N GLN A 74 2.84 -12.15 -9.51
CA GLN A 74 1.81 -11.12 -9.41
C GLN A 74 2.25 -9.97 -8.53
N CYS A 75 1.62 -8.83 -8.76
CA CYS A 75 1.68 -7.65 -7.94
C CYS A 75 0.33 -7.48 -7.23
N LEU A 76 0.35 -7.25 -5.92
CA LEU A 76 -0.84 -6.87 -5.15
C LEU A 76 -0.71 -5.43 -4.72
N THR A 77 -1.60 -4.56 -5.21
CA THR A 77 -1.79 -3.21 -4.64
C THR A 77 -2.91 -3.29 -3.61
N ALA A 78 -2.65 -2.84 -2.38
CA ALA A 78 -3.57 -2.98 -1.26
C ALA A 78 -3.79 -1.65 -0.53
N ASN A 79 -5.04 -1.37 -0.18
CA ASN A 79 -5.43 -0.23 0.65
C ASN A 79 -5.79 -0.69 2.05
N LEU A 80 -4.93 -0.44 3.03
CA LEU A 80 -5.25 -0.67 4.43
C LEU A 80 -5.93 0.57 5.00
N GLU A 81 -7.21 0.46 5.37
CA GLU A 81 -7.88 1.51 6.13
C GLU A 81 -7.41 1.48 7.58
N VAL A 82 -6.78 2.55 8.05
CA VAL A 82 -6.09 2.57 9.33
C VAL A 82 -7.06 2.42 10.51
N ALA A 83 -8.22 3.05 10.41
CA ALA A 83 -9.23 3.10 11.48
C ALA A 83 -9.98 1.77 11.70
N THR A 84 -9.98 0.87 10.72
CA THR A 84 -10.65 -0.43 10.80
C THR A 84 -9.66 -1.59 10.72
N GLY A 85 -8.47 -1.35 10.18
CA GLY A 85 -7.47 -2.37 9.87
C GLY A 85 -7.86 -3.27 8.70
N ARG A 86 -8.90 -2.92 7.91
CA ARG A 86 -9.37 -3.71 6.78
C ARG A 86 -8.58 -3.39 5.52
N ILE A 87 -8.43 -4.38 4.63
CA ILE A 87 -7.96 -4.16 3.27
C ILE A 87 -9.16 -3.86 2.36
N LEU A 88 -9.16 -2.67 1.78
CA LEU A 88 -10.18 -2.21 0.84
C LEU A 88 -9.70 -2.43 -0.60
N THR A 89 -10.65 -2.77 -1.48
CA THR A 89 -10.49 -2.74 -2.95
C THR A 89 -9.12 -3.23 -3.50
N PRO A 90 -8.58 -4.39 -3.05
CA PRO A 90 -7.28 -4.85 -3.52
C PRO A 90 -7.27 -5.05 -5.04
N THR A 91 -6.10 -4.86 -5.67
CA THR A 91 -5.87 -5.18 -7.08
C THR A 91 -4.74 -6.19 -7.20
N LEU A 92 -4.99 -7.30 -7.89
CA LEU A 92 -3.96 -8.22 -8.35
C LEU A 92 -3.73 -8.01 -9.85
N ALA A 93 -2.48 -7.73 -10.23
CA ALA A 93 -2.10 -7.47 -11.61
C ALA A 93 -0.74 -8.09 -11.96
N SER A 94 -0.53 -8.35 -13.26
CA SER A 94 0.77 -8.79 -13.81
C SER A 94 1.72 -7.62 -14.08
N THR A 95 1.19 -6.41 -14.22
CA THR A 95 1.93 -5.17 -14.44
C THR A 95 1.84 -4.24 -13.23
N ARG A 96 2.73 -3.25 -13.20
CA ARG A 96 2.71 -2.14 -12.24
C ARG A 96 3.23 -0.89 -12.93
N ASN A 97 2.34 -0.22 -13.67
CA ASN A 97 2.63 1.06 -14.32
C ASN A 97 1.78 2.20 -13.69
N GLU A 98 1.89 3.41 -14.23
CA GLU A 98 1.16 4.57 -13.69
C GLU A 98 -0.36 4.50 -13.90
N GLU A 99 -0.83 3.90 -15.00
CA GLU A 99 -2.26 3.69 -15.26
C GLU A 99 -2.84 2.63 -14.32
N ASP A 100 -2.11 1.53 -14.07
CA ASP A 100 -2.51 0.49 -13.12
C ASP A 100 -2.77 1.09 -11.73
N PHE A 101 -1.88 1.99 -11.29
CA PHE A 101 -2.01 2.66 -10.00
C PHE A 101 -3.18 3.65 -9.98
N ALA A 102 -3.31 4.51 -11.00
CA ALA A 102 -4.43 5.45 -11.10
C ALA A 102 -5.78 4.72 -11.13
N ASN A 103 -5.89 3.61 -11.88
CA ASN A 103 -7.09 2.78 -11.93
C ASN A 103 -7.37 2.10 -10.58
N HIS A 104 -6.35 1.68 -9.85
CA HIS A 104 -6.52 1.14 -8.49
C HIS A 104 -7.07 2.21 -7.52
N ILE A 105 -6.52 3.43 -7.57
CA ILE A 105 -7.02 4.56 -6.76
C ILE A 105 -8.46 4.89 -7.17
N LEU A 106 -8.76 5.03 -8.46
CA LEU A 106 -10.12 5.29 -8.96
C LEU A 106 -11.12 4.24 -8.45
N ARG A 107 -10.82 2.94 -8.57
CA ARG A 107 -11.68 1.86 -8.03
C ARG A 107 -11.97 2.01 -6.55
N THR A 108 -11.02 2.55 -5.79
CA THR A 108 -11.12 2.76 -4.35
C THR A 108 -11.98 3.98 -4.04
N LEU A 109 -11.72 5.10 -4.72
CA LEU A 109 -12.52 6.32 -4.63
C LEU A 109 -13.97 6.08 -5.05
N SER A 110 -14.22 5.21 -6.03
CA SER A 110 -15.59 4.85 -6.45
C SER A 110 -16.42 4.15 -5.37
N THR A 111 -15.82 3.74 -4.26
CA THR A 111 -16.57 3.20 -3.11
C THR A 111 -17.24 4.28 -2.27
N ASP A 112 -16.70 5.50 -2.28
CA ASP A 112 -17.30 6.70 -1.72
C ASP A 112 -16.78 7.93 -2.49
N LEU A 113 -17.55 8.32 -3.52
CA LEU A 113 -17.17 9.40 -4.43
C LEU A 113 -17.22 10.78 -3.78
N ASP A 114 -18.02 10.96 -2.73
CA ASP A 114 -18.19 12.23 -2.03
C ASP A 114 -17.30 12.34 -0.79
N GLY A 115 -16.78 11.21 -0.30
CA GLY A 115 -15.90 11.13 0.86
C GLY A 115 -14.58 11.90 0.72
N GLU A 116 -14.00 12.19 1.88
CA GLU A 116 -12.64 12.71 1.99
C GLU A 116 -11.64 11.57 2.10
N TRP A 117 -10.54 11.65 1.36
CA TRP A 117 -9.55 10.58 1.23
C TRP A 117 -8.14 11.09 1.48
N ILE A 118 -7.45 10.43 2.42
CA ILE A 118 -6.04 10.67 2.72
C ILE A 118 -5.28 9.38 2.50
N PHE A 119 -4.46 9.34 1.46
CA PHE A 119 -3.63 8.18 1.14
C PHE A 119 -2.19 8.39 1.66
N ILE A 120 -1.73 7.52 2.56
CA ILE A 120 -0.33 7.44 2.98
C ILE A 120 0.39 6.45 2.06
N ILE A 121 1.38 6.95 1.32
CA ILE A 121 2.09 6.18 0.28
C ILE A 121 3.59 6.50 0.26
N ASP A 122 4.37 5.65 -0.41
CA ASP A 122 5.80 5.87 -0.58
C ASP A 122 6.11 6.88 -1.71
N ASN A 123 7.40 7.07 -2.03
CA ASN A 123 7.85 8.08 -2.98
C ASN A 123 8.03 7.59 -4.43
N LEU A 124 7.45 6.46 -4.82
CA LEU A 124 7.56 5.94 -6.19
C LEU A 124 7.07 6.96 -7.24
N ASN A 125 7.61 6.85 -8.46
CA ASN A 125 7.22 7.75 -9.54
C ASN A 125 5.76 7.54 -9.99
N THR A 126 5.25 6.31 -9.91
CA THR A 126 3.84 5.96 -10.21
C THR A 126 2.86 6.68 -9.29
N HIS A 127 3.26 6.88 -8.03
CA HIS A 127 2.53 7.62 -7.00
C HIS A 127 2.53 9.14 -7.21
N LYS A 128 3.30 9.63 -8.19
CA LYS A 128 3.47 11.03 -8.53
C LYS A 128 3.32 11.22 -10.05
N SER A 129 2.52 10.34 -10.65
CA SER A 129 2.31 10.25 -12.08
C SER A 129 1.39 11.35 -12.59
N GLU A 130 1.41 11.54 -13.90
CA GLU A 130 0.48 12.43 -14.57
C GLU A 130 -0.96 11.92 -14.50
N SER A 131 -1.17 10.60 -14.71
CA SER A 131 -2.50 9.98 -14.64
C SER A 131 -3.17 10.18 -13.28
N LEU A 132 -2.40 10.12 -12.20
CA LEU A 132 -2.93 10.36 -10.85
C LEU A 132 -3.29 11.83 -10.62
N VAL A 133 -2.51 12.77 -11.16
CA VAL A 133 -2.81 14.21 -11.07
C VAL A 133 -4.11 14.54 -11.80
N HIS A 134 -4.28 14.04 -13.03
CA HIS A 134 -5.52 14.23 -13.79
C HIS A 134 -6.73 13.64 -13.06
N LEU A 135 -6.60 12.43 -12.52
CA LEU A 135 -7.65 11.79 -11.74
C LEU A 135 -8.11 12.65 -10.56
N VAL A 136 -7.17 13.20 -9.78
CA VAL A 136 -7.49 14.07 -8.64
C VAL A 136 -8.10 15.39 -9.09
N ALA A 137 -7.55 16.01 -10.14
CA ALA A 137 -8.07 17.26 -10.66
C ALA A 137 -9.52 17.13 -11.13
N GLU A 138 -9.84 16.05 -11.85
CA GLU A 138 -11.19 15.74 -12.32
C GLU A 138 -12.15 15.46 -11.16
N LEU A 139 -11.79 14.56 -10.24
CA LEU A 139 -12.69 14.15 -9.15
C LEU A 139 -12.88 15.22 -8.08
N CYS A 140 -11.94 16.16 -7.94
CA CYS A 140 -12.05 17.30 -7.03
C CYS A 140 -12.61 18.56 -7.71
N ASP A 141 -13.02 18.49 -8.99
CA ASP A 141 -13.53 19.62 -9.79
C ASP A 141 -12.61 20.86 -9.73
N LEU A 142 -11.30 20.63 -9.91
CA LEU A 142 -10.29 21.69 -9.77
C LEU A 142 -10.10 22.41 -11.11
N ASP A 143 -10.71 23.59 -11.23
CA ASP A 143 -10.58 24.49 -12.38
C ASP A 143 -9.21 25.21 -12.39
N GLN A 144 -8.14 24.47 -12.70
CA GLN A 144 -6.80 25.02 -12.84
C GLN A 144 -6.02 24.40 -13.99
N GLU A 145 -5.16 25.21 -14.61
CA GLU A 145 -4.30 24.76 -15.70
C GLU A 145 -3.14 23.88 -15.18
N LEU A 146 -3.20 22.58 -15.48
CA LEU A 146 -2.19 21.62 -15.02
C LEU A 146 -0.81 21.78 -15.69
N GLY A 147 -0.79 22.39 -16.89
CA GLY A 147 0.41 22.58 -17.71
C GLY A 147 0.83 21.32 -18.48
N VAL A 148 1.99 21.40 -19.15
CA VAL A 148 2.51 20.33 -20.05
C VAL A 148 3.64 19.55 -19.39
N LYS A 149 3.58 18.21 -19.47
CA LYS A 149 4.57 17.29 -18.89
C LYS A 149 6.00 17.68 -19.25
N GLY A 150 6.83 17.88 -18.23
CA GLY A 150 8.24 18.23 -18.39
C GLY A 150 8.52 19.66 -18.83
N ARG A 151 7.50 20.49 -19.07
CA ARG A 151 7.66 21.87 -19.57
C ARG A 151 7.22 22.93 -18.57
N GLY A 152 6.01 22.82 -18.00
CA GLY A 152 5.43 23.88 -17.19
C GLY A 152 4.30 23.43 -16.29
N GLY A 153 3.90 24.30 -15.36
CA GLY A 153 2.81 24.05 -14.41
C GLY A 153 3.09 22.90 -13.44
N ILE A 154 2.00 22.28 -12.98
CA ILE A 154 2.01 21.10 -12.09
C ILE A 154 2.72 19.93 -12.78
N MET A 155 2.53 19.78 -14.10
CA MET A 155 3.11 18.69 -14.88
C MET A 155 4.63 18.82 -15.14
N ARG A 156 5.26 19.95 -14.77
CA ARG A 156 6.69 20.22 -15.00
C ARG A 156 7.61 19.14 -14.42
N SER A 157 7.35 18.69 -13.20
CA SER A 157 8.27 17.79 -12.47
C SER A 157 7.53 16.87 -11.51
N THR A 158 8.20 15.80 -11.07
CA THR A 158 7.68 14.92 -10.01
C THR A 158 7.46 15.68 -8.70
N THR A 159 8.27 16.70 -8.41
CA THR A 159 8.12 17.54 -7.21
C THR A 159 6.84 18.39 -7.27
N THR A 160 6.57 19.04 -8.40
CA THR A 160 5.36 19.86 -8.59
C THR A 160 4.09 19.01 -8.59
N ARG A 161 4.13 17.81 -9.20
CA ARG A 161 3.02 16.85 -9.11
C ARG A 161 2.80 16.35 -7.68
N ALA A 162 3.86 16.01 -6.96
CA ALA A 162 3.75 15.58 -5.56
C ALA A 162 3.17 16.68 -4.67
N ALA A 163 3.56 17.95 -4.88
CA ALA A 163 3.02 19.08 -4.14
C ALA A 163 1.51 19.25 -4.39
N PHE A 164 1.07 19.20 -5.65
CA PHE A 164 -0.35 19.22 -5.99
C PHE A 164 -1.13 18.06 -5.34
N LEU A 165 -0.62 16.83 -5.46
CA LEU A 165 -1.25 15.65 -4.87
C LEU A 165 -1.30 15.70 -3.34
N ALA A 166 -0.40 16.44 -2.69
CA ALA A 166 -0.32 16.56 -1.24
C ALA A 166 -1.09 17.74 -0.65
N ASP A 167 -1.70 18.58 -1.50
CA ASP A 167 -2.43 19.77 -1.05
C ASP A 167 -3.58 19.37 -0.10
N SER A 168 -3.60 19.98 1.08
CA SER A 168 -4.60 19.70 2.11
C SER A 168 -5.97 20.29 1.82
N THR A 169 -6.09 21.15 0.82
CA THR A 169 -7.37 21.73 0.39
C THR A 169 -8.18 20.78 -0.50
N HIS A 170 -7.54 19.77 -1.08
CA HIS A 170 -8.23 18.76 -1.88
C HIS A 170 -8.90 17.73 -0.98
N ARG A 171 -10.13 17.32 -1.34
CA ARG A 171 -10.81 16.20 -0.66
C ARG A 171 -10.07 14.87 -0.85
N ILE A 172 -9.32 14.72 -1.96
CA ILE A 172 -8.45 13.57 -2.23
C ILE A 172 -7.00 14.05 -2.17
N ARG A 173 -6.23 13.56 -1.20
CA ARG A 173 -4.83 13.95 -1.04
C ARG A 173 -3.91 12.81 -0.63
N PHE A 174 -2.63 12.99 -0.92
CA PHE A 174 -1.57 12.01 -0.73
C PHE A 174 -0.50 12.52 0.22
N VAL A 175 -0.23 11.75 1.26
CA VAL A 175 0.80 12.03 2.26
C VAL A 175 1.95 11.05 2.07
N TYR A 176 3.10 11.58 1.66
CA TYR A 176 4.26 10.76 1.36
C TYR A 176 5.04 10.41 2.63
N THR A 177 5.37 9.13 2.81
CA THR A 177 6.28 8.71 3.87
C THR A 177 7.68 9.30 3.63
N PRO A 178 8.54 9.42 4.65
CA PRO A 178 9.94 9.76 4.43
C PRO A 178 10.62 8.77 3.48
N LYS A 179 11.60 9.25 2.71
CA LYS A 179 12.40 8.37 1.85
C LYS A 179 13.07 7.27 2.69
N ARG A 180 13.04 6.03 2.17
CA ARG A 180 13.62 4.85 2.83
C ARG A 180 12.98 4.52 4.19
N ALA A 181 11.72 4.92 4.40
CA ALA A 181 10.95 4.65 5.60
C ALA A 181 9.66 3.85 5.31
N SER A 182 9.74 2.81 4.46
CA SER A 182 8.58 1.94 4.17
C SER A 182 7.99 1.31 5.44
N TRP A 183 8.81 1.07 6.46
CA TRP A 183 8.37 0.62 7.79
C TRP A 183 7.36 1.56 8.46
N LEU A 184 7.24 2.82 8.02
CA LEU A 184 6.25 3.77 8.50
C LEU A 184 4.87 3.56 7.86
N ASN A 185 4.81 2.91 6.70
CA ASN A 185 3.56 2.60 6.00
C ASN A 185 2.92 1.34 6.63
N GLN A 186 1.77 1.48 7.31
CA GLN A 186 1.19 0.37 8.07
C GLN A 186 0.76 -0.83 7.20
N VAL A 187 0.54 -0.63 5.90
CA VAL A 187 0.21 -1.74 4.98
C VAL A 187 1.34 -2.79 4.90
N GLU A 188 2.59 -2.39 5.16
CA GLU A 188 3.74 -3.31 5.23
C GLU A 188 3.64 -4.29 6.42
N LEU A 189 2.97 -3.89 7.51
CA LEU A 189 2.63 -4.80 8.61
C LEU A 189 1.65 -5.86 8.13
N TRP A 190 0.65 -5.46 7.33
CA TRP A 190 -0.31 -6.39 6.76
C TRP A 190 0.32 -7.31 5.72
N PHE A 191 1.20 -6.81 4.84
CA PHE A 191 1.96 -7.66 3.92
C PHE A 191 2.83 -8.68 4.66
N SER A 192 3.36 -8.33 5.82
CA SER A 192 4.08 -9.27 6.69
C SER A 192 3.16 -10.36 7.27
N ILE A 193 1.87 -10.06 7.52
CA ILE A 193 0.87 -11.05 7.91
C ILE A 193 0.55 -11.98 6.73
N LEU A 194 0.23 -11.42 5.55
CA LEU A 194 -0.03 -12.16 4.33
C LEU A 194 1.13 -13.12 3.99
N ALA A 195 2.36 -12.61 4.03
CA ALA A 195 3.55 -13.39 3.74
C ALA A 195 3.73 -14.57 4.70
N ARG A 196 3.56 -14.35 6.01
CA ARG A 196 3.75 -15.40 7.03
C ARG A 196 2.62 -16.42 7.05
N ARG A 197 1.37 -15.98 6.88
CA ARG A 197 0.19 -16.82 7.04
C ARG A 197 -0.24 -17.55 5.77
N LEU A 198 -0.02 -16.95 4.61
CA LEU A 198 -0.39 -17.54 3.33
C LEU A 198 0.83 -17.89 2.48
N LEU A 199 1.67 -16.92 2.12
CA LEU A 199 2.63 -17.10 1.02
C LEU A 199 3.81 -18.02 1.35
N LYS A 200 4.40 -17.90 2.54
CA LYS A 200 5.68 -18.57 2.90
C LYS A 200 5.62 -20.09 2.79
N ARG A 201 4.47 -20.69 3.09
CA ARG A 201 4.31 -22.15 3.23
C ARG A 201 3.38 -22.75 2.18
N ALA A 202 2.73 -21.93 1.38
CA ALA A 202 1.82 -22.39 0.35
C ALA A 202 2.57 -23.02 -0.82
N SER A 203 1.88 -23.94 -1.49
CA SER A 203 2.15 -24.40 -2.85
C SER A 203 1.04 -23.87 -3.73
N PHE A 204 1.38 -23.19 -4.84
CA PHE A 204 0.42 -22.65 -5.80
C PHE A 204 0.58 -23.35 -7.15
N THR A 205 -0.50 -23.89 -7.69
CA THR A 205 -0.49 -24.67 -8.94
C THR A 205 -0.47 -23.78 -10.19
N SER A 206 -0.93 -22.53 -10.06
CA SER A 206 -0.95 -21.51 -11.11
C SER A 206 -0.94 -20.10 -10.50
N VAL A 207 -0.84 -19.07 -11.35
CA VAL A 207 -1.08 -17.67 -10.95
C VAL A 207 -2.53 -17.45 -10.50
N ASP A 208 -3.48 -18.11 -11.14
CA ASP A 208 -4.90 -18.00 -10.79
C ASP A 208 -5.20 -18.59 -9.40
N ASP A 209 -4.57 -19.71 -9.05
CA ASP A 209 -4.63 -20.30 -7.70
C ASP A 209 -4.02 -19.36 -6.65
N LEU A 210 -2.88 -18.71 -6.96
CA LEU A 210 -2.32 -17.66 -6.10
C LEU A 210 -3.33 -16.52 -5.89
N ASN A 211 -3.92 -16.00 -6.97
CA ASN A 211 -4.86 -14.89 -6.92
C ASN A 211 -6.10 -15.23 -6.09
N THR A 212 -6.72 -16.37 -6.39
CA THR A 212 -7.90 -16.87 -5.69
C THR A 212 -7.64 -16.99 -4.19
N ARG A 213 -6.50 -17.56 -3.80
CA ARG A 213 -6.17 -17.75 -2.38
C ARG A 213 -5.78 -16.46 -1.67
N VAL A 214 -5.15 -15.51 -2.35
CA VAL A 214 -4.88 -14.18 -1.79
C VAL A 214 -6.18 -13.43 -1.55
N MET A 215 -7.10 -13.43 -2.51
CA MET A 215 -8.42 -12.79 -2.35
C MET A 215 -9.22 -13.44 -1.21
N ALA A 216 -9.32 -14.77 -1.18
CA ALA A 216 -10.00 -15.48 -0.11
C ALA A 216 -9.37 -15.22 1.28
N PHE A 217 -8.04 -15.08 1.33
CA PHE A 217 -7.36 -14.71 2.57
C PHE A 217 -7.67 -13.28 3.00
N ILE A 218 -7.75 -12.32 2.07
CA ILE A 218 -8.14 -10.93 2.36
C ILE A 218 -9.57 -10.90 2.92
N ASP A 219 -10.51 -11.61 2.30
CA ASP A 219 -11.89 -11.70 2.77
C ASP A 219 -11.97 -12.27 4.19
N TYR A 220 -11.28 -13.40 4.43
CA TYR A 220 -11.19 -14.00 5.75
C TYR A 220 -10.55 -13.06 6.77
N PHE A 221 -9.45 -12.39 6.40
CA PHE A 221 -8.76 -11.44 7.27
C PHE A 221 -9.68 -10.28 7.65
N ASN A 222 -10.36 -9.69 6.68
CA ASN A 222 -11.29 -8.59 6.88
C ASN A 222 -12.46 -8.97 7.79
N LEU A 223 -12.97 -10.21 7.68
CA LEU A 223 -14.09 -10.68 8.47
C LEU A 223 -13.71 -11.05 9.92
N THR A 224 -12.50 -11.56 10.14
CA THR A 224 -12.17 -12.26 11.40
C THR A 224 -11.00 -11.69 12.19
N ILE A 225 -10.11 -10.93 11.54
CA ILE A 225 -8.83 -10.49 12.16
C ILE A 225 -8.69 -8.98 12.14
N ALA A 226 -9.24 -8.31 11.13
CA ALA A 226 -9.08 -6.88 10.91
C ALA A 226 -9.45 -6.07 12.15
N LYS A 227 -8.50 -5.24 12.56
CA LYS A 227 -8.61 -4.27 13.64
C LYS A 227 -7.47 -3.28 13.49
N PRO A 228 -7.62 -2.05 14.00
CA PRO A 228 -6.54 -1.05 13.98
C PRO A 228 -5.25 -1.61 14.54
N PHE A 229 -4.14 -1.37 13.85
CA PHE A 229 -2.83 -1.68 14.40
C PHE A 229 -2.52 -0.73 15.56
N LYS A 230 -2.00 -1.29 16.66
CA LYS A 230 -1.50 -0.48 17.76
C LYS A 230 -0.22 0.22 17.32
N TRP A 231 -0.35 1.47 16.89
CA TRP A 231 0.78 2.30 16.49
C TRP A 231 1.51 2.85 17.73
N THR A 232 2.81 2.60 17.85
CA THR A 232 3.61 2.98 19.03
C THR A 232 4.78 3.91 18.70
N TYR A 233 4.96 4.29 17.43
CA TYR A 233 6.06 5.14 17.03
C TYR A 233 5.75 6.61 17.33
N THR A 234 6.59 7.25 18.15
CA THR A 234 6.42 8.64 18.61
C THR A 234 7.38 9.63 17.92
N GLY A 235 7.80 9.35 16.68
CA GLY A 235 8.65 10.28 15.93
C GLY A 235 10.17 10.12 16.11
N ARG A 236 10.63 9.10 16.84
CA ARG A 236 12.07 8.76 16.96
C ARG A 236 12.32 7.34 16.49
N PRO A 237 13.14 7.12 15.44
CA PRO A 237 13.58 5.78 15.06
C PRO A 237 14.20 5.09 16.27
N LEU A 238 13.96 3.78 16.43
CA LEU A 238 14.74 2.99 17.37
C LEU A 238 16.19 3.02 16.88
N VAL A 239 17.01 3.83 17.55
CA VAL A 239 18.46 3.82 17.35
C VAL A 239 18.93 2.50 17.99
N ALA A 240 19.41 1.59 17.14
CA ALA A 240 20.01 0.33 17.59
C ALA A 240 21.36 0.59 18.26
#